data_AF-A0A349Y4Z0-F1
#
_entry.id   AF-A0A349Y4Z0-F1
#
_cell.length_a   1.000
_cell.length_b   1.000
_cell.length_c   1.000
_cell.angle_alpha   90.00
_cell.angle_beta   90.00
_cell.angle_gamma   90.00
#
_symmetry.space_group_name_H-M   'P 1'
#
loop_
_entity.id
_entity.type
_entity.pdbx_description
1 polymer ?
#
loop_
_entity_poly.entity_id
_entity_poly.type
_entity_poly.pdbx_seq_one_letter_code
_entity_poly.pdbx_strand_id
1 'polypeptide(L)'
;MWSSAPPPTKTEAARIELAKTGPCMACLIRFSEGLMAQRHVVYGCEYNHAKSGNIRRGHFFGYALCQWHHQRYRHEHMTQQQMVDRWGPPLHWSKKFHEAFGSDDELIAQQTFINEQRQAA
;
A
#
# COMPACT_ATOMS: atom_id res chain seq x y z
N MET A 1 9.84 -9.70 19.71
CA MET A 1 10.88 -8.69 19.46
C MET A 1 10.50 -7.96 18.18
N TRP A 2 9.98 -6.74 18.31
CA TRP A 2 9.62 -5.90 17.18
C TRP A 2 10.90 -5.30 16.59
N SER A 3 11.00 -5.29 15.25
CA SER A 3 12.02 -4.63 14.41
C SER A 3 13.23 -3.98 15.12
N SER A 4 14.45 -4.44 14.83
CA SER A 4 15.72 -3.83 15.29
C SER A 4 16.01 -2.44 14.70
N ALA A 5 15.18 -1.97 13.77
CA ALA A 5 15.35 -0.63 13.20
C ALA A 5 15.02 0.45 14.25
N PRO A 6 15.78 1.56 14.27
CA PRO A 6 15.47 2.68 15.15
C PRO A 6 14.06 3.22 14.87
N PRO A 7 13.42 3.89 15.84
CA PRO A 7 12.16 4.60 15.61
C PRO A 7 12.30 5.60 14.45
N PRO A 8 11.20 5.90 13.72
CA PRO A 8 11.24 6.89 12.67
C PRO A 8 11.61 8.28 13.22
N THR A 9 12.43 9.01 12.47
CA THR A 9 12.62 10.45 12.66
C THR A 9 11.30 11.20 12.49
N LYS A 10 11.25 12.47 12.89
CA LYS A 10 10.06 13.32 12.72
C LYS A 10 9.60 13.38 11.25
N THR A 11 10.53 13.51 10.32
CA THR A 11 10.23 13.57 8.89
C THR A 11 9.71 12.24 8.36
N GLU A 12 10.30 11.12 8.78
CA GLU A 12 9.82 9.78 8.42
C GLU A 12 8.42 9.52 8.98
N ALA A 13 8.18 9.87 10.24
CA ALA A 13 6.88 9.74 10.87
C ALA A 13 5.81 10.58 10.15
N ALA A 14 6.14 11.83 9.78
CA ALA A 14 5.23 12.69 9.02
C ALA A 14 4.86 12.08 7.65
N ARG A 15 5.84 11.52 6.92
CA ARG A 15 5.59 10.80 5.66
C ARG A 15 4.67 9.59 5.89
N ILE A 16 4.96 8.79 6.92
CA ILE A 16 4.19 7.58 7.25
C ILE A 16 2.74 7.95 7.57
N GLU A 17 2.52 8.93 8.43
CA GLU A 17 1.16 9.34 8.82
C GLU A 17 0.39 9.95 7.64
N LEU A 18 1.05 10.74 6.80
CA LEU A 18 0.43 11.23 5.56
C LEU A 18 0.03 10.06 4.65
N ALA A 19 0.91 9.08 4.45
CA ALA A 19 0.61 7.90 3.66
C ALA A 19 -0.57 7.10 4.24
N LYS A 20 -0.59 6.87 5.55
CA LYS A 20 -1.66 6.12 6.25
C LYS A 20 -3.02 6.79 6.16
N THR A 21 -3.10 8.12 6.16
CA THR A 21 -4.38 8.82 5.95
C THR A 21 -4.82 8.84 4.48
N GLY A 22 -3.94 8.42 3.57
CA GLY A 22 -4.16 8.42 2.13
C GLY A 22 -4.82 7.17 1.57
N PRO A 23 -4.89 7.09 0.23
CA PRO A 23 -5.44 5.93 -0.46
C PRO A 23 -4.44 4.75 -0.46
N CYS A 24 -4.96 3.55 -0.65
CA CYS A 24 -4.16 2.36 -0.92
C CYS A 24 -3.52 2.46 -2.32
N MET A 25 -2.20 2.26 -2.44
CA MET A 25 -1.49 2.37 -3.72
C MET A 25 -1.95 1.33 -4.75
N ALA A 26 -2.15 0.08 -4.34
CA ALA A 26 -2.69 -0.96 -5.24
C ALA A 26 -4.14 -0.67 -5.69
N CYS A 27 -4.95 -0.04 -4.82
CA CYS A 27 -6.27 0.44 -5.21
C CYS A 27 -6.20 1.56 -6.26
N LEU A 28 -5.27 2.50 -6.09
CA LEU A 28 -5.10 3.59 -7.06
C LEU A 28 -4.68 3.07 -8.43
N ILE A 29 -3.79 2.08 -8.51
CA ILE A 29 -3.37 1.48 -9.78
C ILE A 29 -4.58 0.90 -10.51
N ARG A 30 -5.37 0.04 -9.84
CA ARG A 30 -6.59 -0.51 -10.42
C ARG A 30 -7.59 0.54 -10.88
N PHE A 31 -7.73 1.62 -10.11
CA PHE A 31 -8.59 2.75 -10.50
C PHE A 31 -8.04 3.45 -11.75
N SER A 32 -6.73 3.75 -11.79
CA SER A 32 -6.10 4.40 -12.95
C SER A 32 -6.13 3.55 -14.22
N GLU A 33 -6.16 2.23 -14.09
CA GLU A 33 -6.30 1.28 -15.21
C GLU A 33 -7.77 1.07 -15.62
N GLY A 34 -8.73 1.73 -14.96
CA GLY A 34 -10.16 1.55 -15.25
C GLY A 34 -10.75 0.21 -14.78
N LEU A 35 -10.00 -0.58 -14.01
CA LEU A 35 -10.39 -1.91 -13.52
C LEU A 35 -11.23 -1.83 -12.23
N MET A 36 -11.34 -0.66 -11.62
CA MET A 36 -12.07 -0.44 -10.38
C MET A 36 -12.69 0.96 -10.35
N ALA A 37 -13.94 1.06 -9.88
CA ALA A 37 -14.59 2.35 -9.69
C ALA A 37 -13.96 3.13 -8.52
N GLN A 38 -13.90 4.46 -8.62
CA GLN A 38 -13.31 5.35 -7.60
C GLN A 38 -13.87 5.10 -6.19
N ARG A 39 -15.18 4.84 -6.07
CA ARG A 39 -15.85 4.55 -4.79
C ARG A 39 -15.32 3.31 -4.05
N HIS A 40 -14.52 2.48 -4.71
CA HIS A 40 -13.90 1.28 -4.13
C HIS A 40 -12.42 1.49 -3.76
N VAL A 41 -11.85 2.66 -4.05
CA VAL A 41 -10.53 3.04 -3.53
C VAL A 41 -10.64 3.24 -2.02
N VAL A 42 -9.85 2.48 -1.27
CA VAL A 42 -9.83 2.56 0.19
C VAL A 42 -8.85 3.64 0.63
N TYR A 43 -9.29 4.49 1.57
CA TYR A 43 -8.48 5.49 2.28
C TYR A 43 -8.37 5.10 3.76
N GLY A 44 -7.36 5.61 4.47
CA GLY A 44 -7.13 5.22 5.87
C GLY A 44 -6.47 3.84 5.94
N CYS A 45 -5.24 3.78 5.45
CA CYS A 45 -4.48 2.56 5.20
C CYS A 45 -3.40 2.29 6.27
N GLU A 46 -2.81 1.10 6.18
CA GLU A 46 -1.62 0.72 6.93
C GLU A 46 -0.36 0.96 6.08
N TYR A 47 0.80 1.15 6.72
CA TYR A 47 2.05 1.41 6.02
C TYR A 47 2.90 0.15 5.90
N ASN A 48 3.01 -0.39 4.69
CA ASN A 48 3.91 -1.49 4.39
C ASN A 48 5.34 -0.98 4.28
N HIS A 49 6.28 -1.63 4.98
CA HIS A 49 7.70 -1.35 4.86
C HIS A 49 8.33 -2.34 3.88
N ALA A 50 8.84 -1.84 2.77
CA ALA A 50 9.52 -2.67 1.78
C ALA A 50 10.77 -3.32 2.38
N LYS A 51 11.05 -4.54 1.93
CA LYS A 51 12.18 -5.35 2.40
C LYS A 51 13.09 -5.73 1.24
N SER A 52 14.38 -5.88 1.52
CA SER A 52 15.36 -6.52 0.65
C SER A 52 16.06 -7.61 1.45
N GLY A 53 16.08 -8.85 0.94
CA GLY A 53 16.66 -9.98 1.68
C GLY A 53 16.05 -10.20 3.08
N ASN A 54 14.74 -9.98 3.24
CA ASN A 54 14.00 -9.99 4.51
C ASN A 54 14.38 -8.88 5.53
N ILE A 55 15.23 -7.92 5.13
CA ILE A 55 15.61 -6.76 5.95
C ILE A 55 14.80 -5.55 5.48
N ARG A 56 14.23 -4.77 6.42
CA ARG A 56 13.52 -3.51 6.09
C ARG A 56 14.50 -2.51 5.48
N ARG A 57 14.10 -1.86 4.39
CA ARG A 57 14.96 -0.89 3.67
C ARG A 57 15.06 0.48 4.37
N GLY A 58 14.16 0.76 5.31
CA GLY A 58 14.07 2.03 6.03
C GLY A 58 12.63 2.57 6.02
N HIS A 59 12.37 3.62 6.80
CA HIS A 59 10.99 4.15 6.96
C HIS A 59 10.49 4.90 5.73
N PHE A 60 11.39 5.52 4.95
CA PHE A 60 11.05 6.13 3.66
C PHE A 60 10.65 5.11 2.59
N PHE A 61 11.13 3.88 2.70
CA PHE A 61 10.91 2.81 1.73
C PHE A 61 9.65 2.02 2.07
N GLY A 62 8.50 2.67 1.93
CA GLY A 62 7.21 2.06 2.16
C GLY A 62 6.07 2.76 1.44
N TYR A 63 4.92 2.11 1.47
CA TYR A 63 3.71 2.53 0.78
C TYR A 63 2.45 2.07 1.53
N ALA A 64 1.38 2.83 1.37
CA ALA A 64 0.12 2.60 2.03
C ALA A 64 -0.69 1.52 1.32
N LEU A 65 -1.18 0.54 2.09
CA LEU A 65 -2.05 -0.52 1.64
C LEU A 65 -3.27 -0.65 2.57
N CYS A 66 -4.44 -0.93 2.00
CA CYS A 66 -5.61 -1.28 2.78
C CYS A 66 -5.44 -2.66 3.44
N GLN A 67 -6.30 -3.00 4.40
CA GLN A 67 -6.19 -4.28 5.13
C GLN A 67 -6.27 -5.51 4.21
N TRP A 68 -7.02 -5.43 3.09
CA TRP A 68 -7.02 -6.49 2.09
C TRP A 68 -5.66 -6.63 1.42
N HIS A 69 -5.13 -5.55 0.83
CA HIS A 69 -3.85 -5.61 0.13
C HIS A 69 -2.67 -5.85 1.06
N HIS A 70 -2.72 -5.39 2.31
CA HIS A 70 -1.64 -5.55 3.27
C HIS A 70 -1.68 -6.90 3.98
N GLN A 71 -2.81 -7.24 4.61
CA GLN A 71 -2.96 -8.36 5.55
C GLN A 71 -3.85 -9.50 5.03
N ARG A 72 -4.38 -9.38 3.81
CA ARG A 72 -5.37 -10.31 3.22
C ARG A 72 -6.66 -10.40 4.05
N TYR A 73 -6.99 -9.37 4.81
CA TYR A 73 -8.24 -9.32 5.56
C TYR A 73 -9.39 -9.08 4.58
N ARG A 74 -10.26 -10.08 4.46
CA ARG A 74 -11.44 -10.03 3.59
C ARG A 74 -12.55 -9.25 4.26
N HIS A 75 -13.38 -8.59 3.47
CA HIS A 75 -14.70 -8.22 3.96
C HIS A 75 -15.48 -9.48 4.33
N GLU A 76 -16.14 -9.45 5.50
CA GLU A 76 -16.80 -10.62 6.10
C GLU A 76 -17.76 -11.34 5.13
N HIS A 77 -18.48 -10.57 4.32
CA HIS A 77 -19.48 -11.05 3.37
C HIS A 77 -18.93 -11.35 1.96
N MET A 78 -17.60 -11.33 1.76
CA MET A 78 -16.98 -11.56 0.45
C MET A 78 -16.07 -12.77 0.46
N THR A 79 -16.21 -13.63 -0.55
CA THR A 79 -15.25 -14.71 -0.80
C THR A 79 -13.91 -14.13 -1.24
N GLN A 80 -12.84 -14.92 -1.11
CA GLN A 80 -11.53 -14.52 -1.62
C GLN A 80 -11.56 -14.18 -3.11
N GLN A 81 -12.30 -14.96 -3.91
CA GLN A 81 -12.40 -14.71 -5.34
C GLN A 81 -13.05 -13.35 -5.60
N GLN A 82 -14.16 -13.04 -4.90
CA GLN A 82 -14.81 -11.74 -5.01
C GLN A 82 -13.90 -10.58 -4.60
N MET A 83 -13.05 -10.78 -3.57
CA MET A 83 -12.04 -9.78 -3.19
C MET A 83 -11.01 -9.56 -4.30
N VAL A 84 -10.53 -10.64 -4.94
CA VAL A 84 -9.58 -10.56 -6.06
C VAL A 84 -10.22 -9.95 -7.31
N ASP A 85 -11.46 -10.31 -7.64
CA ASP A 85 -12.15 -9.78 -8.81
C ASP A 85 -12.30 -8.26 -8.69
N ARG A 86 -12.61 -7.77 -7.48
CA ARG A 86 -12.78 -6.34 -7.22
C ARG A 86 -11.47 -5.59 -7.02
N TRP A 87 -10.63 -6.02 -6.08
CA TRP A 87 -9.43 -5.30 -5.66
C TRP A 87 -8.12 -5.91 -6.15
N GLY A 88 -8.14 -7.07 -6.78
CA GLY A 88 -6.93 -7.78 -7.19
C GLY A 88 -6.23 -8.52 -6.04
N PRO A 89 -5.05 -9.12 -6.31
CA PRO A 89 -4.35 -9.99 -5.37
C PRO A 89 -3.78 -9.21 -4.16
N PRO A 90 -3.71 -9.79 -2.95
CA PRO A 90 -3.05 -9.16 -1.80
C PRO A 90 -1.52 -9.35 -1.84
N LEU A 91 -0.77 -8.49 -1.13
CA LEU A 91 0.70 -8.51 -1.05
C LEU A 91 1.26 -9.87 -0.62
N HIS A 92 0.52 -10.61 0.22
CA HIS A 92 0.87 -11.96 0.65
C HIS A 92 1.02 -12.97 -0.50
N TRP A 93 0.55 -12.67 -1.71
CA TRP A 93 0.78 -13.51 -2.89
C TRP A 93 2.05 -13.13 -3.67
N SER A 94 2.82 -12.18 -3.15
CA SER A 94 4.15 -11.74 -3.61
C SER A 94 4.19 -11.55 -5.13
N LYS A 95 4.67 -12.55 -5.89
CA LYS A 95 4.76 -12.51 -7.35
C LYS A 95 3.48 -11.99 -8.02
N LYS A 96 2.31 -12.53 -7.67
CA LYS A 96 1.03 -12.10 -8.27
C LYS A 96 0.67 -10.65 -7.95
N PHE A 97 1.06 -10.17 -6.77
CA PHE A 97 0.84 -8.78 -6.39
C PHE A 97 1.69 -7.85 -7.25
N HIS A 98 2.99 -8.16 -7.39
CA HIS A 98 3.89 -7.33 -8.19
C HIS A 98 3.62 -7.41 -9.70
N GLU A 99 3.13 -8.55 -10.20
CA GLU A 99 2.63 -8.67 -11.57
C GLU A 99 1.41 -7.77 -11.82
N ALA A 100 0.56 -7.57 -10.82
CA ALA A 100 -0.67 -6.79 -10.95
C ALA A 100 -0.48 -5.29 -10.70
N PHE A 101 0.47 -4.89 -9.85
CA PHE A 101 0.57 -3.52 -9.34
C PHE A 101 1.98 -2.92 -9.42
N GLY A 102 2.93 -3.62 -10.03
CA GLY A 102 4.31 -3.18 -10.12
C GLY A 102 5.16 -3.54 -8.90
N SER A 103 6.43 -3.20 -9.02
CA SER A 103 7.47 -3.41 -8.03
C SER A 103 7.28 -2.56 -6.77
N ASP A 104 7.95 -2.94 -5.68
CA ASP A 104 8.00 -2.12 -4.46
C ASP A 104 8.50 -0.70 -4.75
N ASP A 105 9.49 -0.54 -5.63
CA ASP A 105 10.06 0.77 -5.96
C ASP A 105 9.07 1.66 -6.72
N GLU A 106 8.30 1.09 -7.65
CA GLU A 106 7.23 1.80 -8.35
C GLU A 106 6.12 2.25 -7.40
N LEU A 107 5.72 1.38 -6.46
CA LEU A 107 4.72 1.71 -5.44
C LEU A 107 5.22 2.77 -4.45
N ILE A 108 6.51 2.77 -4.10
CA ILE A 108 7.13 3.81 -3.27
C ILE A 108 7.18 5.15 -4.03
N ALA A 109 7.50 5.14 -5.32
CA ALA A 109 7.49 6.33 -6.15
C ALA A 109 6.07 6.91 -6.27
N GLN A 110 5.07 6.05 -6.52
CA GLN A 110 3.67 6.44 -6.53
C GLN A 110 3.23 7.04 -5.18
N GLN A 111 3.60 6.43 -4.06
CA GLN A 111 3.29 6.95 -2.73
C GLN A 111 3.88 8.36 -2.51
N THR A 112 5.10 8.59 -3.00
CA THR A 112 5.77 9.89 -2.89
C THR A 112 5.00 10.94 -3.69
N PHE A 113 4.71 10.65 -4.96
CA PHE A 113 3.92 11.53 -5.81
C PHE A 113 2.56 11.88 -5.21
N ILE A 114 1.81 10.88 -4.71
CA ILE A 114 0.49 11.12 -4.10
C ILE A 114 0.59 11.94 -2.81
N ASN A 115 1.63 11.73 -2.01
CA ASN A 115 1.85 12.54 -0.81
C ASN A 115 2.14 14.00 -1.16
N GLU A 116 3.00 14.25 -2.16
CA GLU A 116 3.30 15.60 -2.63
C GLU A 116 2.05 16.32 -3.13
N GLN A 117 1.23 15.65 -3.94
CA GLN A 117 -0.05 16.19 -4.43
C GLN A 117 -1.01 16.54 -3.29
N ARG A 118 -1.05 15.73 -2.23
CA ARG A 118 -1.94 15.94 -1.07
C ARG A 118 -1.44 17.00 -0.09
N GLN A 119 -0.15 17.31 -0.10
CA GLN A 119 0.39 18.42 0.69
C GLN A 119 0.20 19.76 0.01
N ALA A 120 0.05 19.78 -1.32
CA ALA A 120 -0.16 20.99 -2.11
C ALA A 120 -1.64 21.42 -2.23
N ALA A 121 -2.59 20.56 -1.84
CA ALA A 121 -4.03 20.79 -1.89
C ALA A 121 -4.59 21.28 -0.54
#